data_AF-A0A3M5L6G5-F1
#
_entry.id   AF-A0A3M5L6G5-F1
#
_cell.length_a   1.000
_cell.length_b   1.000
_cell.length_c   1.000
_cell.angle_alpha   90.00
_cell.angle_beta   90.00
_cell.angle_gamma   90.00
#
_symmetry.space_group_name_H-M   'P 1'
#
loop_
_entity.id
_entity.type
_entity.pdbx_description
1 polymer ?
#
loop_
_entity_poly.entity_id
_entity_poly.type
_entity_poly.pdbx_seq_one_letter_code
_entity_poly.pdbx_strand_id
1 'polypeptide(L)'
;MYGITETTVHVSYRPITLSDTQNPASPIGEAIPDLSWYVLDADFNPVAQGCSGELHIGHAGLARGYHNRAALTAERFVPDPFSSEGGRLYRTGDLARYRATGVIDYVGRIDHQVKIRGFRIELGEIEARLQAHPAVREVSVLALDGQLAAYLVPTEPDQDQTTLREALKSQLRAHLPDYMVPTHFIVLDSMPLTANGKLDRKALPAPDASQLQATYSAPQGELEQQLAAIWADLLQVEQVGRNDNFFELGGHSLLAVQMLVRVREQLQHEVSLKDVFEQPLLADFCATLQEKNGESDHAQDELTKSLEALKRLSAEEIDNLIA
;
A
#
# COMPACT_ATOMS: atom_id res chain seq x y z
N MET A 1 0.07 -19.82 -0.69
CA MET A 1 -0.94 -19.79 -1.78
C MET A 1 -0.53 -18.74 -2.79
N TYR A 2 -0.77 -18.98 -4.07
CA TYR A 2 -0.64 -17.96 -5.11
C TYR A 2 -1.93 -17.94 -5.94
N GLY A 3 -2.29 -16.77 -6.43
CA GLY A 3 -3.40 -16.58 -7.34
C GLY A 3 -3.68 -15.11 -7.57
N ILE A 4 -4.59 -14.87 -8.51
CA ILE A 4 -4.99 -13.55 -8.98
C ILE A 4 -6.50 -13.51 -9.11
N THR A 5 -7.07 -12.31 -9.11
CA THR A 5 -8.52 -12.11 -9.13
C THR A 5 -9.17 -12.79 -10.33
N GLU A 6 -8.51 -12.72 -11.49
CA GLU A 6 -8.98 -13.25 -12.76
C GLU A 6 -9.00 -14.79 -12.82
N THR A 7 -8.45 -15.47 -11.81
CA THR A 7 -8.41 -16.94 -11.70
C THR A 7 -9.14 -17.45 -10.45
N THR A 8 -10.07 -16.67 -9.89
CA THR A 8 -10.87 -17.05 -8.73
C THR A 8 -10.03 -17.32 -7.47
N VAL A 9 -9.37 -16.26 -6.99
CA VAL A 9 -8.64 -16.18 -5.71
C VAL A 9 -7.30 -16.91 -5.71
N HIS A 10 -7.30 -18.23 -5.92
CA HIS A 10 -6.10 -19.07 -5.79
C HIS A 10 -5.96 -20.01 -6.98
N VAL A 11 -4.71 -20.18 -7.41
CA VAL A 11 -4.31 -21.09 -8.48
C VAL A 11 -3.47 -22.22 -7.95
N SER A 12 -2.66 -21.95 -6.93
CA SER A 12 -1.72 -22.93 -6.40
C SER A 12 -1.55 -22.84 -4.90
N TYR A 13 -1.16 -23.96 -4.32
CA TYR A 13 -0.94 -24.10 -2.90
C TYR A 13 0.36 -24.85 -2.61
N ARG A 14 0.90 -24.57 -1.43
CA ARG A 14 2.07 -25.27 -0.89
C ARG A 14 2.17 -25.01 0.62
N PRO A 15 2.42 -26.06 1.42
CA PRO A 15 2.86 -25.89 2.79
C PRO A 15 4.22 -25.19 2.85
N ILE A 16 4.32 -24.12 3.63
CA ILE A 16 5.61 -23.45 3.90
C ILE A 16 6.37 -24.23 4.96
N THR A 17 7.66 -24.41 4.75
CA THR A 17 8.58 -25.12 5.63
C THR A 17 9.70 -24.20 6.10
N LEU A 18 10.43 -24.58 7.15
CA LEU A 18 11.56 -23.78 7.65
C LEU A 18 12.69 -23.60 6.63
N SER A 19 12.86 -24.52 5.68
CA SER A 19 13.86 -24.35 4.62
C SER A 19 13.50 -23.22 3.64
N ASP A 20 12.22 -22.85 3.54
CA ASP A 20 11.78 -21.75 2.68
C ASP A 20 12.12 -20.39 3.26
N THR A 21 12.25 -20.28 4.59
CA THR A 21 12.64 -19.00 5.23
C THR A 21 14.12 -18.68 5.02
N GLN A 22 14.90 -19.66 4.56
CA GLN A 22 16.33 -19.55 4.30
C GLN A 22 16.65 -19.31 2.81
N ASN A 23 15.65 -19.36 1.93
CA ASN A 23 15.83 -19.22 0.49
C ASN A 23 15.03 -18.00 -0.01
N PRO A 24 15.66 -17.04 -0.73
CA PRO A 24 14.94 -15.88 -1.28
C PRO A 24 13.97 -16.24 -2.41
N ALA A 25 13.99 -17.47 -2.92
CA ALA A 25 13.06 -17.92 -3.95
C ALA A 25 11.62 -18.00 -3.40
N SER A 26 10.65 -17.67 -4.25
CA SER A 26 9.23 -17.68 -3.92
C SER A 26 8.51 -18.83 -4.65
N PRO A 27 8.61 -20.09 -4.17
CA PRO A 27 7.92 -21.21 -4.80
C PRO A 27 6.41 -21.07 -4.63
N ILE A 28 5.67 -21.13 -5.74
CA ILE A 28 4.21 -20.99 -5.73
C ILE A 28 3.48 -22.32 -5.56
N GLY A 29 4.21 -23.43 -5.55
CA GLY A 29 3.69 -24.74 -5.14
C GLY A 29 3.23 -25.60 -6.30
N GLU A 30 2.05 -26.18 -6.14
CA GLU A 30 1.37 -27.04 -7.11
C GLU A 30 0.00 -26.47 -7.44
N ALA A 31 -0.46 -26.70 -8.67
CA ALA A 31 -1.77 -26.24 -9.12
C ALA A 31 -2.89 -26.88 -8.28
N ILE A 32 -3.91 -26.07 -7.95
CA ILE A 32 -5.18 -26.56 -7.42
C ILE A 32 -5.83 -27.45 -8.50
N PRO A 33 -6.49 -28.57 -8.11
CA PRO A 33 -7.21 -29.41 -9.06
C PRO A 33 -8.14 -28.60 -9.98
N ASP A 34 -8.30 -29.07 -11.21
CA ASP A 34 -9.12 -28.44 -12.27
C ASP A 34 -8.57 -27.11 -12.85
N LEU A 35 -7.37 -26.67 -12.42
CA LEU A 35 -6.61 -25.60 -13.06
C LEU A 35 -5.40 -26.16 -13.81
N SER A 36 -5.05 -25.50 -14.91
CA SER A 36 -3.77 -25.71 -15.58
C SER A 36 -2.92 -24.46 -15.49
N TRP A 37 -1.62 -24.65 -15.61
CA TRP A 37 -0.67 -23.56 -15.73
C TRP A 37 0.42 -23.88 -16.74
N TYR A 38 0.97 -22.83 -17.35
CA TYR A 38 2.07 -22.93 -18.29
C TYR A 38 3.01 -21.76 -18.07
N VAL A 39 4.32 -22.02 -18.17
CA VAL A 39 5.32 -20.96 -18.25
C VAL A 39 5.76 -20.87 -19.71
N LEU A 40 5.38 -19.79 -20.38
CA LEU A 40 5.49 -19.65 -21.83
C LEU A 40 6.42 -18.50 -22.23
N ASP A 41 7.05 -18.64 -23.40
CA ASP A 41 7.73 -17.53 -24.06
C ASP A 41 6.75 -16.62 -24.82
N ALA A 42 7.28 -15.61 -25.52
CA ALA A 42 6.49 -14.64 -26.27
C ALA A 42 5.72 -15.25 -27.46
N ASP A 43 6.14 -16.42 -27.94
CA ASP A 43 5.55 -17.15 -29.06
C ASP A 43 4.61 -18.28 -28.57
N PHE A 44 4.26 -18.28 -27.26
CA PHE A 44 3.42 -19.28 -26.59
C PHE A 44 4.03 -20.70 -26.55
N ASN A 45 5.34 -20.84 -26.66
CA ASN A 45 6.01 -22.13 -26.45
C ASN A 45 6.34 -22.35 -24.97
N PRO A 46 6.19 -23.57 -24.42
CA PRO A 46 6.66 -23.89 -23.08
C PRO A 46 8.17 -23.67 -22.95
N VAL A 47 8.58 -22.89 -21.94
CA VAL A 47 10.01 -22.65 -21.68
C VAL A 47 10.68 -23.88 -21.08
N ALA A 48 11.97 -24.04 -21.36
CA ALA A 48 12.77 -25.09 -20.73
C ALA A 48 12.88 -24.88 -19.21
N GLN A 49 13.12 -25.97 -18.49
CA GLN A 49 13.42 -25.93 -17.06
C GLN A 49 14.60 -24.98 -16.78
N GLY A 50 14.46 -24.10 -15.78
CA GLY A 50 15.49 -23.11 -15.48
C GLY A 50 15.38 -21.79 -16.27
N CYS A 51 14.58 -21.74 -17.34
CA CYS A 51 14.30 -20.51 -18.08
C CYS A 51 13.07 -19.79 -17.52
N SER A 52 13.07 -18.46 -17.64
CA SER A 52 11.93 -17.63 -17.22
C SER A 52 10.99 -17.37 -18.40
N GLY A 53 9.69 -17.40 -18.13
CA GLY A 53 8.63 -17.06 -19.09
C GLY A 53 7.41 -16.49 -18.36
N GLU A 54 6.41 -16.07 -19.13
CA GLU A 54 5.12 -15.59 -18.60
C GLU A 54 4.30 -16.77 -18.07
N LEU A 55 3.82 -16.66 -16.83
CA LEU A 55 2.86 -17.59 -16.27
C LEU A 55 1.48 -17.37 -16.90
N HIS A 56 0.88 -18.46 -17.37
CA HIS A 56 -0.44 -18.52 -17.97
C HIS A 56 -1.29 -19.53 -17.22
N ILE A 57 -2.56 -19.20 -16.94
CA ILE A 57 -3.48 -20.08 -16.19
C ILE A 57 -4.66 -20.47 -17.08
N GLY A 58 -5.11 -21.72 -17.02
CA GLY A 58 -6.23 -22.23 -17.80
C GLY A 58 -7.29 -22.94 -16.96
N HIS A 59 -8.31 -23.47 -17.66
CA HIS A 59 -9.39 -24.32 -17.12
C HIS A 59 -10.34 -23.61 -16.12
N ALA A 60 -10.81 -24.32 -15.09
CA ALA A 60 -12.09 -24.07 -14.43
C ALA A 60 -12.14 -22.77 -13.60
N GLY A 61 -10.99 -22.24 -13.18
CA GLY A 61 -10.92 -21.05 -12.32
C GLY A 61 -10.92 -19.72 -13.05
N LEU A 62 -10.92 -19.73 -14.39
CA LEU A 62 -10.89 -18.48 -15.15
C LEU A 62 -12.17 -17.68 -14.96
N ALA A 63 -12.01 -16.39 -14.69
CA ALA A 63 -13.11 -15.44 -14.73
C ALA A 63 -13.74 -15.40 -16.14
N ARG A 64 -14.98 -14.91 -16.20
CA ARG A 64 -15.67 -14.71 -17.49
C ARG A 64 -14.93 -13.69 -18.36
N GLY A 65 -14.36 -12.67 -17.73
CA GLY A 65 -13.66 -11.56 -18.36
C GLY A 65 -13.80 -10.28 -17.53
N TYR A 66 -13.37 -9.16 -18.08
CA TYR A 66 -13.53 -7.84 -17.48
C TYR A 66 -14.89 -7.23 -17.87
N HIS A 67 -15.64 -6.75 -16.88
CA HIS A 67 -16.98 -6.20 -17.08
C HIS A 67 -16.94 -4.99 -18.03
N ASN A 68 -17.73 -5.04 -19.12
CA ASN A 68 -17.81 -4.00 -20.16
C ASN A 68 -16.47 -3.60 -20.80
N ARG A 69 -15.47 -4.51 -20.79
CA ARG A 69 -14.13 -4.28 -21.35
C ARG A 69 -13.75 -5.45 -22.26
N ALA A 70 -14.46 -5.60 -23.39
CA ALA A 70 -14.27 -6.71 -24.32
C ALA A 70 -12.85 -6.75 -24.92
N ALA A 71 -12.28 -5.59 -25.28
CA ALA A 71 -10.93 -5.50 -25.82
C ALA A 71 -9.87 -6.02 -24.82
N LEU A 72 -9.90 -5.53 -23.58
CA LEU A 72 -8.99 -5.99 -22.52
C LEU A 72 -9.21 -7.47 -22.18
N THR A 73 -10.46 -7.94 -22.24
CA THR A 73 -10.78 -9.36 -22.05
C THR A 73 -10.13 -10.22 -23.14
N ALA A 74 -10.23 -9.82 -24.41
CA ALA A 74 -9.61 -10.55 -25.52
C ALA A 74 -8.08 -10.50 -25.47
N GLU A 75 -7.50 -9.40 -24.98
CA GLU A 75 -6.06 -9.25 -24.80
C GLU A 75 -5.50 -10.19 -23.71
N ARG A 76 -6.23 -10.34 -22.59
CA ARG A 76 -5.75 -11.10 -21.42
C ARG A 76 -6.24 -12.55 -21.36
N PHE A 77 -7.42 -12.85 -21.90
CA PHE A 77 -7.99 -14.20 -21.97
C PHE A 77 -7.88 -14.73 -23.40
N VAL A 78 -6.70 -15.24 -23.73
CA VAL A 78 -6.31 -15.70 -25.07
C VAL A 78 -6.73 -17.16 -25.31
N PRO A 79 -6.81 -17.64 -26.56
CA PRO A 79 -7.04 -19.06 -26.85
C PRO A 79 -5.98 -19.95 -26.21
N ASP A 80 -6.39 -21.13 -25.72
CA ASP A 80 -5.48 -22.14 -25.19
C ASP A 80 -4.96 -23.04 -26.33
N PRO A 81 -3.66 -22.93 -26.73
CA PRO A 81 -3.10 -23.75 -27.80
C PRO A 81 -2.87 -25.21 -27.36
N PHE A 82 -2.98 -25.52 -26.08
CA PHE A 82 -2.75 -26.86 -25.53
C PHE A 82 -4.03 -27.68 -25.35
N SER A 83 -5.21 -27.06 -25.50
CA SER A 83 -6.50 -27.75 -25.41
C SER A 83 -6.96 -28.29 -26.76
N SER A 84 -7.32 -29.57 -26.82
CA SER A 84 -7.94 -30.18 -28.01
C SER A 84 -9.42 -29.82 -28.18
N GLU A 85 -10.11 -29.50 -27.09
CA GLU A 85 -11.55 -29.20 -27.04
C GLU A 85 -11.84 -27.68 -27.13
N GLY A 86 -10.79 -26.88 -27.34
CA GLY A 86 -10.84 -25.44 -27.16
C GLY A 86 -10.75 -25.04 -25.69
N GLY A 87 -10.30 -23.81 -25.45
CA GLY A 87 -10.06 -23.32 -24.11
C GLY A 87 -9.54 -21.89 -24.13
N ARG A 88 -9.38 -21.31 -22.94
CA ARG A 88 -8.75 -20.00 -22.76
C ARG A 88 -7.60 -20.13 -21.77
N LEU A 89 -6.55 -19.36 -22.01
CA LEU A 89 -5.52 -19.05 -21.03
C LEU A 89 -5.65 -17.61 -20.60
N TYR A 90 -5.48 -17.36 -19.31
CA TYR A 90 -5.31 -16.03 -18.76
C TYR A 90 -3.82 -15.69 -18.62
N ARG A 91 -3.42 -14.59 -19.25
CA ARG A 91 -2.06 -14.03 -19.20
C ARG A 91 -1.84 -13.28 -17.90
N THR A 92 -1.09 -13.85 -16.96
CA THR A 92 -0.97 -13.23 -15.63
C THR A 92 -0.09 -11.99 -15.61
N GLY A 93 0.84 -11.88 -16.56
CA GLY A 93 1.93 -10.90 -16.54
C GLY A 93 2.99 -11.18 -15.48
N ASP A 94 2.93 -12.32 -14.79
CA ASP A 94 3.97 -12.74 -13.84
C ASP A 94 5.05 -13.53 -14.57
N LEU A 95 6.31 -13.22 -14.26
CA LEU A 95 7.45 -14.04 -14.64
C LEU A 95 7.58 -15.21 -13.67
N ALA A 96 7.67 -16.40 -14.23
CA ALA A 96 7.82 -17.63 -13.49
C ALA A 96 8.88 -18.53 -14.14
N ARG A 97 9.31 -19.56 -13.41
CA ARG A 97 10.29 -20.54 -13.89
C ARG A 97 10.11 -21.88 -13.21
N TYR A 98 10.22 -22.97 -13.97
CA TYR A 98 10.30 -24.32 -13.42
C TYR A 98 11.67 -24.60 -12.78
N ARG A 99 11.65 -25.09 -11.54
CA ARG A 99 12.80 -25.73 -10.89
C ARG A 99 13.04 -27.14 -11.47
N ALA A 100 14.21 -27.69 -11.16
CA ALA A 100 14.51 -29.11 -11.43
C ALA A 100 13.57 -30.11 -10.77
N THR A 101 12.90 -29.69 -9.70
CA THR A 101 11.91 -30.51 -9.00
C THR A 101 10.51 -30.41 -9.63
N GLY A 102 10.33 -29.63 -10.71
CA GLY A 102 9.02 -29.39 -11.33
C GLY A 102 8.17 -28.31 -10.63
N VAL A 103 8.61 -27.82 -9.47
CA VAL A 103 7.95 -26.71 -8.76
C VAL A 103 8.20 -25.39 -9.49
N ILE A 104 7.20 -24.52 -9.55
CA ILE A 104 7.34 -23.19 -10.13
C ILE A 104 7.80 -22.18 -9.08
N ASP A 105 8.81 -21.39 -9.43
CA ASP A 105 9.18 -20.16 -8.73
C ASP A 105 8.51 -18.96 -9.37
N TYR A 106 7.93 -18.09 -8.54
CA TYR A 106 7.64 -16.72 -8.92
C TYR A 106 8.94 -15.93 -8.97
N VAL A 107 9.18 -15.24 -10.09
CA VAL A 107 10.40 -14.46 -10.36
C VAL A 107 10.11 -12.96 -10.27
N GLY A 108 8.92 -12.52 -10.69
CA GLY A 108 8.58 -11.09 -10.73
C GLY A 108 7.42 -10.82 -11.68
N ARG A 109 7.35 -9.59 -12.20
CA ARG A 109 6.35 -9.17 -13.19
C ARG A 109 6.98 -8.71 -14.49
N ILE A 110 6.25 -8.90 -15.58
CA ILE A 110 6.60 -8.42 -16.93
C ILE A 110 6.25 -6.95 -17.07
N ASP A 111 5.11 -6.54 -16.49
CA ASP A 111 4.64 -5.18 -16.52
C ASP A 111 5.09 -4.38 -15.28
N HIS A 112 4.50 -3.19 -15.12
CA HIS A 112 4.84 -2.24 -14.06
C HIS A 112 3.89 -2.32 -12.86
N GLN A 113 3.07 -3.36 -12.77
CA GLN A 113 2.23 -3.56 -11.59
C GLN A 113 3.10 -3.95 -10.39
N VAL A 114 2.75 -3.40 -9.23
CA VAL A 114 3.45 -3.63 -7.97
C VAL A 114 2.50 -4.10 -6.89
N LYS A 115 3.04 -4.83 -5.90
CA LYS A 115 2.32 -5.16 -4.67
C LYS A 115 2.92 -4.36 -3.53
N ILE A 116 2.21 -3.35 -3.05
CA ILE A 116 2.62 -2.54 -1.91
C ILE A 116 1.65 -2.82 -0.77
N ARG A 117 2.18 -3.35 0.35
CA ARG A 117 1.40 -3.57 1.58
C ARG A 117 0.12 -4.40 1.37
N GLY A 118 0.17 -5.36 0.45
CA GLY A 118 -0.97 -6.23 0.10
C GLY A 118 -1.91 -5.68 -0.99
N PHE A 119 -1.75 -4.42 -1.38
CA PHE A 119 -2.51 -3.82 -2.48
C PHE A 119 -1.82 -4.09 -3.82
N ARG A 120 -2.62 -4.54 -4.80
CA ARG A 120 -2.20 -4.62 -6.21
C ARG A 120 -2.40 -3.24 -6.82
N ILE A 121 -1.30 -2.59 -7.21
CA ILE A 121 -1.31 -1.22 -7.73
C ILE A 121 -0.81 -1.23 -9.17
N GLU A 122 -1.62 -0.68 -10.06
CA GLU A 122 -1.26 -0.43 -11.45
C GLU A 122 -0.60 0.94 -11.56
N LEU A 123 0.73 0.99 -11.67
CA LEU A 123 1.46 2.27 -11.73
C LEU A 123 1.02 3.14 -12.91
N GLY A 124 0.69 2.50 -14.04
CA GLY A 124 0.16 3.17 -15.23
C GLY A 124 -1.17 3.91 -15.01
N GLU A 125 -1.99 3.48 -14.05
CA GLU A 125 -3.22 4.21 -13.69
C GLU A 125 -2.89 5.55 -13.02
N ILE A 126 -1.91 5.54 -12.10
CA ILE A 126 -1.42 6.74 -11.43
C ILE A 126 -0.75 7.68 -12.45
N GLU A 127 0.12 7.13 -13.30
CA GLU A 127 0.77 7.87 -14.39
C GLU A 127 -0.25 8.52 -15.32
N ALA A 128 -1.27 7.79 -15.78
CA ALA A 128 -2.31 8.34 -16.66
C ALA A 128 -3.07 9.51 -16.01
N ARG A 129 -3.33 9.42 -14.70
CA ARG A 129 -4.00 10.51 -13.96
C ARG A 129 -3.09 11.72 -13.80
N LEU A 130 -1.82 11.53 -13.46
CA LEU A 130 -0.85 12.62 -13.35
C LEU A 130 -0.60 13.29 -14.70
N GLN A 131 -0.42 12.50 -15.77
CA GLN A 131 -0.21 12.98 -17.14
C GLN A 131 -1.40 13.80 -17.67
N ALA A 132 -2.60 13.59 -17.15
CA ALA A 132 -3.78 14.37 -17.51
C ALA A 132 -3.82 15.78 -16.87
N HIS A 133 -2.97 16.06 -15.87
CA HIS A 133 -2.90 17.38 -15.25
C HIS A 133 -2.15 18.36 -16.19
N PRO A 134 -2.67 19.57 -16.49
CA PRO A 134 -2.08 20.49 -17.47
C PRO A 134 -0.63 20.92 -17.19
N ALA A 135 -0.26 20.96 -15.91
CA ALA A 135 1.09 21.30 -15.48
C ALA A 135 2.12 20.18 -15.61
N VAL A 136 1.73 18.97 -16.04
CA VAL A 136 2.63 17.81 -16.17
C VAL A 136 2.90 17.53 -17.65
N ARG A 137 4.16 17.66 -18.06
CA ARG A 137 4.62 17.33 -19.41
C ARG A 137 4.92 15.85 -19.56
N GLU A 138 5.67 15.28 -18.61
CA GLU A 138 6.03 13.86 -18.57
C GLU A 138 5.92 13.35 -17.13
N VAL A 139 5.54 12.08 -16.97
CA VAL A 139 5.49 11.41 -15.67
C VAL A 139 5.97 9.97 -15.76
N SER A 140 6.62 9.51 -14.70
CA SER A 140 6.75 8.08 -14.41
C SER A 140 6.59 7.84 -12.91
N VAL A 141 5.91 6.75 -12.56
CA VAL A 141 5.70 6.35 -11.16
C VAL A 141 6.47 5.06 -10.90
N LEU A 142 7.17 5.00 -9.77
CA LEU A 142 7.89 3.82 -9.30
C LEU A 142 7.45 3.44 -7.89
N ALA A 143 7.65 2.16 -7.57
CA ALA A 143 7.63 1.69 -6.20
C ALA A 143 9.06 1.60 -5.67
N LEU A 144 9.35 2.31 -4.59
CA LEU A 144 10.65 2.34 -3.91
C LEU A 144 10.41 2.01 -2.45
N ASP A 145 11.06 0.95 -1.94
CA ASP A 145 11.00 0.52 -0.55
C ASP A 145 9.57 0.43 0.04
N GLY A 146 8.60 -0.02 -0.77
CA GLY A 146 7.20 -0.16 -0.35
C GLY A 146 6.44 1.17 -0.27
N GLN A 147 6.93 2.22 -0.92
CA GLN A 147 6.27 3.50 -1.14
C GLN A 147 6.20 3.83 -2.64
N LEU A 148 5.32 4.76 -3.00
CA LEU A 148 5.17 5.24 -4.37
C LEU A 148 5.89 6.58 -4.55
N ALA A 149 6.68 6.69 -5.61
CA ALA A 149 7.37 7.91 -6.01
C ALA A 149 6.99 8.30 -7.44
N ALA A 150 6.51 9.53 -7.61
CA ALA A 150 6.22 10.12 -8.91
C ALA A 150 7.36 11.04 -9.33
N TYR A 151 7.95 10.75 -10.49
CA TYR A 151 8.92 11.59 -11.17
C TYR A 151 8.18 12.39 -12.24
N LEU A 152 8.38 13.71 -12.24
CA LEU A 152 7.60 14.63 -13.02
C LEU A 152 8.49 15.59 -13.78
N VAL A 153 8.10 15.89 -15.00
CA VAL A 153 8.65 17.02 -15.75
C VAL A 153 7.52 18.02 -15.92
N PRO A 154 7.63 19.24 -15.36
CA PRO A 154 6.56 20.21 -15.42
C PRO A 154 6.49 20.86 -16.80
N THR A 155 5.29 21.33 -17.17
CA THR A 155 5.10 22.12 -18.40
C THR A 155 5.82 23.46 -18.30
N GLU A 156 5.81 24.08 -17.11
CA GLU A 156 6.51 25.33 -16.80
C GLU A 156 7.65 25.07 -15.80
N PRO A 157 8.91 25.38 -16.14
CA PRO A 157 10.07 25.03 -15.31
C PRO A 157 10.15 25.82 -14.00
N ASP A 158 9.62 27.05 -13.96
CA ASP A 158 9.68 27.95 -12.78
C ASP A 158 8.44 27.83 -11.87
N GLN A 159 7.64 26.78 -12.04
CA GLN A 159 6.45 26.56 -11.22
C GLN A 159 6.83 26.26 -9.77
N ASP A 160 6.11 26.86 -8.82
CA ASP A 160 6.25 26.52 -7.41
C ASP A 160 5.93 25.03 -7.18
N GLN A 161 6.96 24.28 -6.80
CA GLN A 161 6.90 22.82 -6.66
C GLN A 161 5.96 22.40 -5.53
N THR A 162 5.84 23.20 -4.47
CA THR A 162 4.94 22.92 -3.35
C THR A 162 3.49 23.02 -3.81
N THR A 163 3.13 24.11 -4.48
CA THR A 163 1.78 24.28 -5.06
C THR A 163 1.47 23.20 -6.08
N LEU A 164 2.41 22.85 -6.97
CA LEU A 164 2.24 21.78 -7.95
C LEU A 164 1.98 20.43 -7.27
N ARG A 165 2.78 20.07 -6.27
CA ARG A 165 2.65 18.81 -5.53
C ARG A 165 1.28 18.68 -4.89
N GLU A 166 0.81 19.72 -4.18
CA GLU A 166 -0.49 19.69 -3.52
C GLU A 166 -1.65 19.61 -4.52
N ALA A 167 -1.56 20.31 -5.65
CA ALA A 167 -2.53 20.19 -6.73
C ALA A 167 -2.61 18.76 -7.29
N LEU A 168 -1.46 18.12 -7.52
CA LEU A 168 -1.38 16.74 -8.02
C LEU A 168 -1.90 15.72 -6.99
N LYS A 169 -1.52 15.85 -5.72
CA LYS A 169 -2.05 15.03 -4.63
C LYS A 169 -3.58 15.15 -4.55
N SER A 170 -4.11 16.37 -4.60
CA SER A 170 -5.54 16.63 -4.58
C SER A 170 -6.26 15.96 -5.76
N GLN A 171 -5.73 16.09 -6.98
CA GLN A 171 -6.30 15.46 -8.16
C GLN A 171 -6.33 13.92 -8.05
N LEU A 172 -5.26 13.32 -7.52
CA LEU A 172 -5.19 11.87 -7.33
C LEU A 172 -6.19 11.40 -6.27
N ARG A 173 -6.25 12.05 -5.10
CA ARG A 173 -7.19 11.72 -4.02
C ARG A 173 -8.67 11.81 -4.45
N ALA A 174 -8.98 12.67 -5.41
CA ALA A 174 -10.34 12.77 -5.95
C ALA A 174 -10.78 11.53 -6.76
N HIS A 175 -9.85 10.69 -7.22
CA HIS A 175 -10.14 9.59 -8.15
C HIS A 175 -9.57 8.23 -7.73
N LEU A 176 -8.55 8.23 -6.88
CA LEU A 176 -7.81 7.04 -6.48
C LEU A 176 -7.87 6.88 -4.95
N PRO A 177 -7.85 5.63 -4.45
CA PRO A 177 -7.64 5.37 -3.04
C PRO A 177 -6.31 5.94 -2.53
N ASP A 178 -6.24 6.29 -1.23
CA ASP A 178 -5.05 6.91 -0.62
C ASP A 178 -3.76 6.10 -0.80
N TYR A 179 -3.84 4.77 -0.80
CA TYR A 179 -2.68 3.89 -0.97
C TYR A 179 -2.08 3.94 -2.39
N MET A 180 -2.78 4.51 -3.37
CA MET A 180 -2.29 4.74 -4.74
C MET A 180 -1.71 6.14 -4.94
N VAL A 181 -1.82 7.03 -3.94
CA VAL A 181 -1.27 8.38 -4.03
C VAL A 181 0.24 8.33 -3.69
N PRO A 182 1.12 8.79 -4.57
CA PRO A 182 2.55 8.86 -4.29
C PRO A 182 2.86 9.67 -3.03
N THR A 183 3.80 9.17 -2.22
CA THR A 183 4.33 9.93 -1.08
C THR A 183 5.40 10.91 -1.55
N HIS A 184 6.16 10.53 -2.58
CA HIS A 184 7.23 11.36 -3.14
C HIS A 184 6.85 11.93 -4.50
N PHE A 185 7.13 13.22 -4.69
CA PHE A 185 6.97 13.92 -5.97
C PHE A 185 8.28 14.62 -6.31
N ILE A 186 9.02 14.07 -7.27
CA ILE A 186 10.35 14.53 -7.66
C ILE A 186 10.23 15.25 -9.01
N VAL A 187 10.57 16.54 -9.02
CA VAL A 187 10.58 17.36 -10.22
C VAL A 187 11.94 17.22 -10.93
N LEU A 188 11.91 16.96 -12.23
CA LEU A 188 13.07 16.79 -13.10
C LEU A 188 12.98 17.79 -14.26
N ASP A 189 14.14 18.21 -14.77
CA ASP A 189 14.21 19.01 -16.01
C ASP A 189 13.79 18.19 -17.24
N SER A 190 14.13 16.90 -17.25
CA SER A 190 13.81 15.93 -18.30
C SER A 190 13.88 14.49 -17.79
N MET A 191 13.12 13.58 -18.38
CA MET A 191 13.24 12.15 -18.08
C MET A 191 14.57 11.57 -18.55
N PRO A 192 15.29 10.79 -17.72
CA PRO A 192 16.50 10.12 -18.16
C PRO A 192 16.15 9.01 -19.14
N LEU A 193 16.77 9.02 -20.33
CA LEU A 193 16.54 8.02 -21.36
C LEU A 193 17.82 7.21 -21.63
N THR A 194 17.65 5.91 -21.85
CA THR A 194 18.66 5.02 -22.43
C THR A 194 19.00 5.43 -23.87
N ALA A 195 20.11 4.91 -24.42
CA ALA A 195 20.49 5.14 -25.82
C ALA A 195 19.40 4.77 -26.85
N ASN A 196 18.45 3.90 -26.47
CA ASN A 196 17.33 3.48 -27.31
C ASN A 196 16.07 4.33 -27.10
N GLY A 197 16.14 5.44 -26.36
CA GLY A 197 15.01 6.34 -26.11
C GLY A 197 13.98 5.82 -25.09
N LYS A 198 14.28 4.74 -24.37
CA LYS A 198 13.44 4.22 -23.27
C LYS A 198 13.85 4.85 -21.94
N LEU A 199 12.91 5.05 -21.01
CA LEU A 199 13.20 5.52 -19.65
C LEU A 199 14.29 4.68 -18.97
N ASP A 200 15.35 5.34 -18.51
CA ASP A 200 16.40 4.73 -17.69
C ASP A 200 16.06 4.89 -16.20
N ARG A 201 15.36 3.88 -15.67
CA ARG A 201 14.93 3.88 -14.26
C ARG A 201 16.09 3.88 -13.27
N LYS A 202 17.26 3.39 -13.66
CA LYS A 202 18.43 3.36 -12.77
C LYS A 202 19.08 4.74 -12.64
N ALA A 203 18.82 5.62 -13.60
CA ALA A 203 19.31 6.99 -13.60
C ALA A 203 18.34 7.97 -12.90
N LEU A 204 17.16 7.51 -12.47
CA LEU A 204 16.26 8.34 -11.68
C LEU A 204 16.86 8.60 -10.29
N PRO A 205 16.82 9.85 -9.79
CA PRO A 205 17.37 10.18 -8.48
C PRO A 205 16.57 9.50 -7.37
N ALA A 206 17.24 9.16 -6.28
CA ALA A 206 16.56 8.66 -5.09
C ALA A 206 15.67 9.78 -4.49
N PRO A 207 14.47 9.46 -3.99
CA PRO A 207 13.64 10.42 -3.28
C PRO A 207 14.39 10.95 -2.06
N ASP A 208 14.42 12.26 -1.91
CA ASP A 208 15.00 12.90 -0.74
C ASP A 208 13.93 13.04 0.35
N ALA A 209 14.09 12.29 1.45
CA ALA A 209 13.16 12.31 2.55
C ALA A 209 13.06 13.70 3.22
N SER A 210 14.07 14.58 3.10
CA SER A 210 13.98 15.92 3.65
C SER A 210 13.02 16.83 2.87
N GLN A 211 12.65 16.46 1.63
CA GLN A 211 11.63 17.19 0.86
C GLN A 211 10.20 16.86 1.29
N LEU A 212 10.00 15.86 2.15
CA LEU A 212 8.69 15.49 2.70
C LEU A 212 8.29 16.33 3.90
N GLN A 213 9.25 16.95 4.60
CA GLN A 213 8.93 17.81 5.72
C GLN A 213 8.26 19.08 5.20
N ALA A 214 7.01 19.30 5.61
CA ALA A 214 6.43 20.63 5.53
C ALA A 214 7.34 21.62 6.28
N THR A 215 7.24 22.92 6.00
CA THR A 215 7.99 23.95 6.71
C THR A 215 7.99 23.67 8.22
N TYR A 216 9.17 23.29 8.75
CA TYR A 216 9.25 22.72 10.10
C TYR A 216 8.59 23.65 11.11
N SER A 217 7.66 23.08 11.87
CA SER A 217 6.95 23.75 12.94
C SER A 217 7.05 22.86 14.17
N ALA A 218 7.66 23.38 15.23
CA ALA A 218 7.96 22.58 16.42
C ALA A 218 6.67 22.06 17.09
N PRO A 219 6.67 20.80 17.58
CA PRO A 219 5.61 20.26 18.43
C PRO A 219 5.32 21.18 19.63
N GLN A 220 4.03 21.40 19.89
CA GLN A 220 3.54 22.30 20.95
C GLN A 220 2.90 21.52 22.09
N GLY A 221 3.32 21.84 23.32
CA GLY A 221 2.84 21.15 24.51
C GLY A 221 3.48 19.77 24.70
N GLU A 222 3.24 19.17 25.87
CA GLU A 222 3.89 17.93 26.28
C GLU A 222 3.48 16.74 25.41
N LEU A 223 2.19 16.65 25.06
CA LEU A 223 1.67 15.52 24.29
C LEU A 223 2.22 15.49 22.84
N GLU A 224 2.22 16.63 22.13
CA GLU A 224 2.80 16.67 20.77
C GLU A 224 4.30 16.32 20.82
N GLN A 225 5.04 16.78 21.84
CA GLN A 225 6.47 16.48 21.99
C GLN A 225 6.75 15.00 22.26
N GLN A 226 5.99 14.38 23.16
CA GLN A 226 6.11 12.95 23.46
C GLN A 226 5.76 12.09 22.24
N LEU A 227 4.68 12.46 21.53
CA LEU A 227 4.29 11.74 20.32
C LEU A 227 5.29 11.92 19.18
N ALA A 228 5.82 13.14 18.98
CA ALA A 228 6.85 13.41 17.99
C ALA A 228 8.09 12.53 18.23
N ALA A 229 8.48 12.33 19.49
CA ALA A 229 9.59 11.43 19.84
C ALA A 229 9.27 9.96 19.48
N ILE A 230 8.05 9.48 19.78
CA ILE A 230 7.62 8.13 19.37
C ILE A 230 7.67 7.97 17.85
N TRP A 231 7.23 8.98 17.09
CA TRP A 231 7.26 8.96 15.64
C TRP A 231 8.69 8.99 15.08
N ALA A 232 9.55 9.87 15.59
CA ALA A 232 10.96 9.94 15.20
C ALA A 232 11.65 8.58 15.37
N ASP A 233 11.43 7.93 16.51
CA ASP A 233 11.99 6.60 16.81
C ASP A 233 11.43 5.49 15.91
N LEU A 234 10.14 5.51 15.58
CA LEU A 234 9.53 4.47 14.75
C LEU A 234 9.86 4.63 13.27
N LEU A 235 9.88 5.87 12.81
CA LEU A 235 10.09 6.23 11.40
C LEU A 235 11.58 6.39 11.07
N GLN A 236 12.46 6.38 12.09
CA GLN A 236 13.91 6.57 11.97
C GLN A 236 14.26 7.91 11.27
N VAL A 237 13.55 8.97 11.65
CA VAL A 237 13.77 10.34 11.16
C VAL A 237 14.35 11.20 12.29
N GLU A 238 15.20 12.17 11.93
CA GLU A 238 15.88 13.01 12.92
C GLU A 238 14.92 13.89 13.71
N GLN A 239 13.89 14.42 13.05
CA GLN A 239 12.94 15.34 13.64
C GLN A 239 11.55 15.20 13.01
N VAL A 240 10.52 15.36 13.84
CA VAL A 240 9.11 15.39 13.44
C VAL A 240 8.51 16.73 13.85
N GLY A 241 7.96 17.46 12.89
CA GLY A 241 7.19 18.68 13.06
C GLY A 241 5.72 18.40 13.32
N ARG A 242 5.02 19.39 13.87
CA ARG A 242 3.59 19.28 14.21
C ARG A 242 2.66 19.12 13.00
N ASN A 243 3.10 19.58 11.84
CA ASN A 243 2.37 19.47 10.57
C ASN A 243 2.88 18.32 9.71
N ASP A 244 3.75 17.45 10.24
CA ASP A 244 4.21 16.31 9.49
C ASP A 244 3.15 15.22 9.46
N ASN A 245 3.05 14.56 8.30
CA ASN A 245 2.13 13.46 8.08
C ASN A 245 2.83 12.11 8.31
N PHE A 246 2.27 11.27 9.18
CA PHE A 246 2.84 9.97 9.55
C PHE A 246 3.20 9.10 8.35
N PHE A 247 2.32 9.01 7.36
CA PHE A 247 2.48 8.14 6.20
C PHE A 247 3.44 8.73 5.16
N GLU A 248 3.48 10.06 5.04
CA GLU A 248 4.44 10.74 4.18
C GLU A 248 5.86 10.54 4.70
N LEU A 249 6.06 10.58 6.02
CA LEU A 249 7.34 10.29 6.68
C LEU A 249 7.79 8.81 6.64
N GLY A 250 7.11 7.91 5.92
CA GLY A 250 7.47 6.49 5.87
C GLY A 250 6.50 5.56 6.60
N GLY A 251 5.55 6.12 7.34
CA GLY A 251 4.59 5.36 8.13
C GLY A 251 3.74 4.40 7.30
N HIS A 252 3.35 3.29 7.94
CA HIS A 252 2.44 2.30 7.40
C HIS A 252 1.69 1.58 8.51
N SER A 253 0.67 0.79 8.17
CA SER A 253 -0.24 0.19 9.16
C SER A 253 0.48 -0.59 10.26
N LEU A 254 1.55 -1.35 9.92
CA LEU A 254 2.34 -2.05 10.94
C LEU A 254 3.08 -1.09 11.88
N LEU A 255 3.70 -0.03 11.38
CA LEU A 255 4.32 1.00 12.23
C LEU A 255 3.26 1.78 13.03
N ALA A 256 2.09 2.03 12.46
CA ALA A 256 0.97 2.62 13.18
C ALA A 256 0.53 1.71 14.34
N VAL A 257 0.38 0.41 14.13
CA VAL A 257 0.07 -0.54 15.22
C VAL A 257 1.16 -0.54 16.30
N GLN A 258 2.44 -0.48 15.93
CA GLN A 258 3.53 -0.34 16.91
C GLN A 258 3.47 1.00 17.67
N MET A 259 3.15 2.10 16.97
CA MET A 259 2.91 3.42 17.57
C MET A 259 1.76 3.36 18.57
N LEU A 260 0.65 2.74 18.22
CA LEU A 260 -0.52 2.57 19.08
C LEU A 260 -0.15 1.87 20.40
N VAL A 261 0.66 0.82 20.34
CA VAL A 261 1.14 0.11 21.53
C VAL A 261 1.97 1.05 22.42
N ARG A 262 2.92 1.78 21.83
CA ARG A 262 3.76 2.73 22.58
C ARG A 262 2.95 3.87 23.17
N VAL A 263 1.98 4.43 22.46
CA VAL A 263 1.09 5.49 22.97
C VAL A 263 0.27 5.00 24.16
N ARG A 264 -0.29 3.80 24.09
CA ARG A 264 -1.04 3.22 25.22
C ARG A 264 -0.15 2.96 26.43
N GLU A 265 1.05 2.41 26.22
CA GLU A 265 1.96 2.05 27.30
C GLU A 265 2.64 3.27 27.95
N GLN A 266 3.02 4.27 27.16
CA GLN A 266 3.83 5.40 27.62
C GLN A 266 2.98 6.62 27.97
N LEU A 267 1.90 6.87 27.23
CA LEU A 267 1.09 8.08 27.33
C LEU A 267 -0.29 7.82 27.95
N GLN A 268 -0.65 6.54 28.17
CA GLN A 268 -1.93 6.12 28.77
C GLN A 268 -3.18 6.64 28.02
N HIS A 269 -3.04 6.96 26.73
CA HIS A 269 -4.15 7.39 25.89
C HIS A 269 -4.78 6.21 25.13
N GLU A 270 -6.11 6.18 25.08
CA GLU A 270 -6.82 5.30 24.16
C GLU A 270 -6.67 5.81 22.71
N VAL A 271 -6.20 4.93 21.85
CA VAL A 271 -5.95 5.22 20.44
C VAL A 271 -6.42 4.05 19.59
N SER A 272 -7.08 4.35 18.47
CA SER A 272 -7.45 3.36 17.47
C SER A 272 -6.68 3.56 16.18
N LEU A 273 -6.59 2.51 15.36
CA LEU A 273 -5.89 2.61 14.08
C LEU A 273 -6.61 3.59 13.15
N LYS A 274 -7.94 3.66 13.27
CA LYS A 274 -8.80 4.59 12.54
C LYS A 274 -8.35 6.05 12.74
N ASP A 275 -8.02 6.42 13.97
CA ASP A 275 -7.64 7.80 14.32
C ASP A 275 -6.38 8.25 13.56
N VAL A 276 -5.41 7.35 13.38
CA VAL A 276 -4.17 7.63 12.64
C VAL A 276 -4.43 7.86 11.16
N PHE A 277 -5.37 7.12 10.58
CA PHE A 277 -5.72 7.26 9.17
C PHE A 277 -6.59 8.49 8.89
N GLU A 278 -7.50 8.83 9.81
CA GLU A 278 -8.35 10.01 9.68
C GLU A 278 -7.58 11.30 9.97
N GLN A 279 -6.68 11.28 10.94
CA GLN A 279 -5.85 12.42 11.35
C GLN A 279 -4.36 12.03 11.25
N PRO A 280 -3.78 12.03 10.04
CA PRO A 280 -2.41 11.59 9.85
C PRO A 280 -1.37 12.67 10.21
N LEU A 281 -1.79 13.91 10.46
CA LEU A 281 -0.94 15.02 10.89
C LEU A 281 -0.71 14.95 12.40
N LEU A 282 0.52 15.16 12.87
CA LEU A 282 0.87 15.02 14.29
C LEU A 282 -0.04 15.85 15.20
N ALA A 283 -0.25 17.13 14.88
CA ALA A 283 -1.08 18.04 15.67
C ALA A 283 -2.55 17.59 15.74
N ASP A 284 -3.14 17.24 14.61
CA ASP A 284 -4.56 16.84 14.52
C ASP A 284 -4.80 15.49 15.21
N PHE A 285 -3.84 14.58 15.11
CA PHE A 285 -3.86 13.32 15.83
C PHE A 285 -3.76 13.55 17.35
N CYS A 286 -2.86 14.42 17.81
CA CYS A 286 -2.76 14.81 19.22
C CYS A 286 -4.06 15.43 19.74
N ALA A 287 -4.70 16.32 18.97
CA ALA A 287 -5.99 16.90 19.34
C ALA A 287 -7.07 15.83 19.53
N THR A 288 -7.12 14.85 18.62
CA THR A 288 -8.06 13.71 18.71
C THR A 288 -7.83 12.86 19.96
N LEU A 289 -6.56 12.63 20.33
CA LEU A 289 -6.23 11.90 21.56
C LEU A 289 -6.68 12.66 22.83
N GLN A 290 -6.55 13.99 22.82
CA GLN A 290 -6.98 14.84 23.94
C GLN A 290 -8.50 14.85 24.11
N GLU A 291 -9.24 14.99 23.01
CA GLU A 291 -10.71 14.97 23.02
C GLU A 291 -11.26 13.66 23.61
N LYS A 292 -10.74 12.51 23.14
CA LYS A 292 -11.16 11.19 23.62
C LYS A 292 -10.84 10.96 25.09
N ASN A 293 -9.66 11.40 25.55
CA ASN A 293 -9.30 11.24 26.96
C ASN A 293 -10.16 12.13 27.87
N GLY A 294 -10.50 13.35 27.42
CA GLY A 294 -11.41 14.23 28.13
C GLY A 294 -12.81 13.64 28.29
N GLU A 295 -13.33 12.95 27.28
CA GLU A 295 -14.61 12.21 27.36
C GLU A 295 -14.53 11.03 28.34
N SER A 296 -13.44 10.25 28.31
CA SER A 296 -13.22 9.14 29.24
C SER A 296 -13.07 9.61 30.69
N ASP A 297 -12.28 10.66 30.94
CA ASP A 297 -12.09 11.23 32.28
C ASP A 297 -13.40 11.80 32.84
N HIS A 298 -14.19 12.48 32.00
CA HIS A 298 -15.48 13.02 32.43
C HIS A 298 -16.47 11.89 32.79
N ALA A 299 -16.54 10.84 31.97
CA ALA A 299 -17.38 9.69 32.25
C ALA A 299 -16.97 8.95 33.54
N GLN A 300 -15.66 8.79 33.79
CA GLN A 300 -15.15 8.17 35.01
C GLN A 300 -15.41 9.03 36.25
N ASP A 301 -15.30 10.35 36.14
CA ASP A 301 -15.59 11.28 37.24
C ASP A 301 -17.09 11.29 37.60
N GLU A 302 -17.99 11.25 36.61
CA GLU A 302 -19.43 11.09 36.84
C GLU A 302 -19.77 9.75 37.50
N LEU A 303 -19.13 8.65 37.07
CA LEU A 303 -19.34 7.32 37.65
C LEU A 303 -18.84 7.26 39.10
N THR A 304 -17.69 7.87 39.37
CA THR A 304 -17.13 7.99 40.73
C THR A 304 -18.05 8.80 41.63
N LYS A 305 -18.53 9.97 41.17
CA LYS A 305 -19.50 10.80 41.89
C LYS A 305 -20.81 10.05 42.17
N SER A 306 -21.31 9.30 41.18
CA SER A 306 -22.52 8.50 41.30
C SER A 306 -22.35 7.35 42.30
N LEU A 307 -21.20 6.67 42.29
CA LEU A 307 -20.86 5.62 43.25
C LEU A 307 -20.69 6.16 44.67
N GLU A 308 -20.10 7.35 44.84
CA GLU A 308 -20.01 8.01 46.15
C GLU A 308 -21.38 8.44 46.66
N ALA A 309 -22.28 8.93 45.79
CA ALA A 309 -23.65 9.25 46.14
C ALA A 309 -24.42 7.99 46.60
N LEU A 310 -24.28 6.87 45.88
CA LEU A 310 -24.87 5.58 46.25
C LEU A 310 -24.38 5.07 47.62
N LYS A 311 -23.09 5.25 47.93
CA LYS A 311 -22.51 4.86 49.24
C LYS A 311 -23.04 5.67 50.43
N ARG A 312 -23.68 6.82 50.20
CA ARG A 312 -24.24 7.69 51.24
C ARG A 312 -25.73 7.42 51.52
N LEU A 313 -26.37 6.57 50.73
CA LEU A 313 -27.78 6.20 50.91
C LEU A 313 -27.93 5.14 52.01
N SER A 314 -29.01 5.23 52.77
CA SER A 314 -29.44 4.20 53.73
C SER A 314 -30.01 2.98 53.02
N ALA A 315 -30.09 1.84 53.72
CA ALA A 315 -30.62 0.59 53.15
C ALA A 315 -32.06 0.74 52.62
N GLU A 316 -32.88 1.55 53.29
CA GLU A 316 -34.27 1.85 52.91
C GLU A 316 -34.36 2.69 51.63
N GLU A 317 -33.39 3.58 51.39
CA GLU A 317 -33.30 4.40 50.19
C GLU A 317 -32.77 3.61 48.98
N ILE A 318 -31.88 2.64 49.22
CA ILE A 318 -31.38 1.74 48.18
C ILE A 318 -32.48 0.80 47.69
N ASP A 319 -33.29 0.24 48.60
CA ASP A 319 -34.41 -0.65 48.24
C ASP A 319 -35.49 0.07 47.43
N ASN A 320 -35.76 1.35 47.71
CA ASN A 320 -36.68 2.19 46.91
C ASN A 320 -36.15 2.56 45.52
N LEU A 321 -34.83 2.46 45.29
CA LEU A 321 -34.18 2.76 44.00
C LEU A 321 -34.20 1.57 43.04
N ILE A 322 -34.42 0.35 43.57
CA ILE A 322 -34.38 -0.92 42.83
C ILE A 322 -35.80 -1.46 42.55
N ALA A 323 -36.83 -0.87 43.16
CA ALA A 323 -38.26 -1.19 42.95
C ALA A 323 -38.85 -0.47 41.72
#